data_AF-A0A1D8PHN4-F1
#
_entry.id   AF-A0A1D8PHN4-F1
#
_cell.length_a   1.000
_cell.length_b   1.000
_cell.length_c   1.000
_cell.angle_alpha   90.00
_cell.angle_beta   90.00
_cell.angle_gamma   90.00
#
_symmetry.space_group_name_H-M   'P 1'
#
loop_
_entity.id
_entity.type
_entity.pdbx_description
1 polymer ?
#
loop_
_entity_poly.entity_id
_entity_poly.type
_entity_poly.pdbx_seq_one_letter_code
_entity_poly.pdbx_strand_id
1 'polypeptide(L)'
;MPPQQLPPTDIQSIRNAAHALNSTLLSRTYIDENLQFNCINWKKLISDQLEVNPKLGELIITEKLYNNDKNTINLIHALVKIIDKQRSQQRVFNENILSKDNKIQTLEKQVQELSRKLHTLEKGNQNKVVKYNSLSKEINQLTKQNKIYSEDLQKVKNWTLDTKNKYKIEMKRKNLEIENLKNKLLEKTRNLPSNIEYGGNSDGLVIQNNAPIIENSTGLIINNPNLMIDMSSIITNEMEENSIQLVNIVESIAKENFKFTKFMSSIKEYFTKVNMSLSDFKYRDLETEKLPTPTDLIDLKEITADPETIKEYFTEIEPSEIIARTILNECYKLYHNIETLLNYISQNDPLDKDNESAIAKLQQDLEVMKSNWQDALKTSENWKKLAEQQQKHLST
;
A
#
# COMPACT_ATOMS: atom_id res chain seq x y z
N MET A 1 65.94 88.51 -20.60
CA MET A 1 65.34 88.01 -21.86
C MET A 1 63.93 88.58 -21.96
N PRO A 2 63.56 89.22 -23.08
CA PRO A 2 62.21 89.77 -23.23
C PRO A 2 61.19 88.61 -23.32
N PRO A 3 59.97 88.78 -22.81
CA PRO A 3 58.97 87.72 -22.82
C PRO A 3 58.53 87.47 -24.27
N GLN A 4 58.88 86.30 -24.80
CA GLN A 4 58.35 85.80 -26.08
C GLN A 4 56.82 85.78 -25.99
N GLN A 5 56.17 86.57 -26.85
CA GLN A 5 54.73 86.50 -27.07
C GLN A 5 54.41 85.12 -27.66
N LEU A 6 53.85 84.25 -26.83
CA LEU A 6 53.33 82.94 -27.22
C LEU A 6 52.08 83.11 -28.10
N PRO A 7 51.85 82.20 -29.06
CA PRO A 7 50.67 82.25 -29.94
C PRO A 7 49.38 82.24 -29.12
N PRO A 8 48.29 82.82 -29.64
CA PRO A 8 47.04 82.99 -28.90
C PRO A 8 46.59 81.62 -28.40
N THR A 9 46.81 81.39 -27.10
CA THR A 9 46.52 80.11 -26.49
C THR A 9 45.01 79.93 -26.57
N ASP A 10 44.54 78.85 -27.20
CA ASP A 10 43.12 78.67 -27.48
C ASP A 10 42.35 78.36 -26.20
N ILE A 11 42.02 79.41 -25.44
CA ILE A 11 41.20 79.36 -24.23
C ILE A 11 39.83 78.74 -24.53
N GLN A 12 39.35 78.77 -25.79
CA GLN A 12 38.09 78.14 -26.16
C GLN A 12 38.16 76.62 -26.08
N SER A 13 39.30 76.00 -26.41
CA SER A 13 39.50 74.57 -26.25
C SER A 13 39.33 74.13 -24.78
N ILE A 14 39.95 74.85 -23.83
CA ILE A 14 39.76 74.58 -22.39
C ILE A 14 38.33 74.88 -21.97
N ARG A 15 37.71 75.96 -22.46
CA ARG A 15 36.32 76.30 -22.13
C ARG A 15 35.33 75.22 -22.56
N ASN A 16 35.48 74.70 -23.76
CA ASN A 16 34.64 73.62 -24.28
C ASN A 16 34.85 72.33 -23.48
N ALA A 17 36.11 71.99 -23.18
CA ALA A 17 36.43 70.81 -22.38
C ALA A 17 35.92 70.91 -20.94
N ALA A 18 36.07 72.07 -20.30
CA ALA A 18 35.55 72.35 -18.96
C ALA A 18 34.02 72.28 -18.92
N HIS A 19 33.34 72.84 -19.93
CA HIS A 19 31.89 72.76 -20.04
C HIS A 19 31.40 71.31 -20.20
N ALA A 20 32.03 70.53 -21.09
CA ALA A 20 31.70 69.12 -21.28
C ALA A 20 31.95 68.28 -20.02
N LEU A 21 33.07 68.55 -19.33
CA LEU A 21 33.42 67.91 -18.06
C LEU A 21 32.38 68.20 -16.98
N ASN A 22 32.08 69.48 -16.73
CA ASN A 22 31.09 69.89 -15.72
C ASN A 22 29.70 69.33 -16.04
N SER A 23 29.28 69.36 -17.31
CA SER A 23 28.01 68.75 -17.74
C SER A 23 27.98 67.24 -17.44
N THR A 24 29.09 66.54 -17.66
CA THR A 24 29.21 65.09 -17.38
C THR A 24 29.21 64.80 -15.88
N LEU A 25 29.92 65.60 -15.08
CA LEU A 25 30.02 65.40 -13.64
C LEU A 25 28.71 65.75 -12.91
N LEU A 26 28.05 66.84 -13.30
CA LEU A 26 26.74 67.24 -12.76
C LEU A 26 25.64 66.25 -13.13
N SER A 27 25.55 65.85 -14.41
CA SER A 27 24.52 64.89 -14.86
C SER A 27 24.64 63.52 -14.18
N ARG A 28 25.84 63.17 -13.70
CA ARG A 28 26.13 61.92 -12.98
C ARG A 28 26.19 62.09 -11.47
N THR A 29 25.83 63.27 -10.97
CA THR A 29 25.80 63.62 -9.55
C THR A 29 27.14 63.35 -8.84
N TYR A 30 28.26 63.54 -9.52
CA TYR A 30 29.60 63.42 -8.91
C TYR A 30 30.04 64.71 -8.21
N ILE A 31 29.46 65.84 -8.61
CA ILE A 31 29.68 67.17 -8.04
C ILE A 31 28.34 67.88 -7.93
N ASP A 32 28.19 68.75 -6.95
CA ASP A 32 27.00 69.59 -6.78
C ASP A 32 27.17 70.96 -7.48
N GLU A 33 28.42 71.40 -7.67
CA GLU A 33 28.76 72.69 -8.23
C GLU A 33 29.78 72.57 -9.37
N ASN A 34 29.73 73.52 -10.31
CA ASN A 34 30.67 73.58 -11.43
C ASN A 34 32.11 73.80 -10.96
N LEU A 35 33.02 72.92 -11.41
CA LEU A 35 34.46 73.12 -11.26
C LEU A 35 34.89 74.41 -11.97
N GLN A 36 35.57 75.27 -11.22
CA GLN A 36 36.11 76.53 -11.71
C GLN A 36 37.58 76.33 -12.12
N PHE A 37 37.94 76.82 -13.31
CA PHE A 37 39.32 76.71 -13.82
C PHE A 37 39.97 78.09 -13.89
N ASN A 38 41.25 78.18 -13.57
CA ASN A 38 41.96 79.46 -13.47
C ASN A 38 41.95 80.20 -14.81
N CYS A 39 42.08 79.51 -15.94
CA CYS A 39 42.08 80.10 -17.28
C CYS A 39 40.72 80.67 -17.73
N ILE A 40 39.61 80.27 -17.10
CA ILE A 40 38.25 80.64 -17.52
C ILE A 40 37.57 81.51 -16.47
N ASN A 41 37.68 81.12 -15.20
CA ASN A 41 36.91 81.65 -14.08
C ASN A 41 37.76 82.56 -13.18
N TRP A 42 38.93 83.02 -13.62
CA TRP A 42 39.84 83.87 -12.84
C TRP A 42 39.12 85.00 -12.11
N LYS A 43 38.30 85.77 -12.85
CA LYS A 43 37.53 86.89 -12.29
C LYS A 43 36.62 86.51 -11.13
N LYS A 44 36.04 85.31 -11.17
CA LYS A 44 35.20 84.78 -10.09
C LYS A 44 36.04 84.30 -8.91
N LEU A 45 37.18 83.67 -9.20
CA LEU A 45 38.11 83.11 -8.20
C LEU A 45 38.87 84.17 -7.38
N ILE A 46 39.08 85.37 -7.92
CA ILE A 46 39.80 86.47 -7.23
C ILE A 46 38.89 87.56 -6.67
N SER A 47 37.57 87.39 -6.78
CA SER A 47 36.59 88.44 -6.45
C SER A 47 36.68 88.93 -5.00
N ASP A 48 37.08 88.05 -4.10
CA ASP A 48 37.33 88.26 -2.68
C ASP A 48 38.73 88.83 -2.36
N GLN A 49 39.67 88.78 -3.32
CA GLN A 49 41.09 89.16 -3.11
C GLN A 49 41.47 90.48 -3.77
N LEU A 50 40.61 91.03 -4.62
CA LEU A 50 40.85 92.26 -5.37
C LEU A 50 41.03 93.49 -4.48
N GLU A 51 40.39 93.54 -3.30
CA GLU A 51 40.55 94.65 -2.35
C GLU A 51 41.96 94.68 -1.73
N VAL A 52 42.53 93.50 -1.45
CA VAL A 52 43.82 93.36 -0.78
C VAL A 52 44.99 93.44 -1.78
N ASN A 53 44.80 92.91 -2.98
CA ASN A 53 45.85 92.82 -3.99
C ASN A 53 45.32 93.17 -5.39
N PRO A 54 45.26 94.47 -5.76
CA PRO A 54 44.76 94.90 -7.07
C PRO A 54 45.59 94.33 -8.25
N LYS A 55 46.85 93.97 -8.01
CA LYS A 55 47.75 93.33 -9.00
C LYS A 55 47.25 91.97 -9.50
N LEU A 56 46.35 91.31 -8.78
CA LEU A 56 45.74 90.03 -9.20
C LEU A 56 44.82 90.19 -10.44
N GLY A 57 44.24 91.38 -10.64
CA GLY A 57 43.36 91.67 -11.77
C GLY A 57 44.10 91.79 -13.11
N GLU A 58 45.40 92.06 -13.09
CA GLU A 58 46.25 92.28 -14.27
C GLU A 58 47.02 91.02 -14.71
N LEU A 59 46.84 89.90 -14.00
CA LEU A 59 47.54 88.66 -14.31
C LEU A 59 47.09 88.09 -15.66
N ILE A 60 48.05 87.97 -16.58
CA ILE A 60 47.86 87.36 -17.89
C ILE A 60 47.95 85.84 -17.75
N ILE A 61 47.07 85.13 -18.46
CA ILE A 61 47.11 83.67 -18.55
C ILE A 61 48.49 83.24 -19.07
N THR A 62 49.24 82.51 -18.24
CA THR A 62 50.54 81.95 -18.62
C THR A 62 50.35 80.57 -19.25
N GLU A 63 51.27 80.16 -20.13
CA GLU A 63 51.27 78.81 -20.71
C GLU A 63 51.32 77.71 -19.63
N LYS A 64 52.03 77.97 -18.52
CA LYS A 64 52.04 77.07 -17.35
C LYS A 64 50.65 76.88 -16.76
N LEU A 65 49.89 77.97 -16.60
CA LEU A 65 48.52 77.92 -16.08
C LEU A 65 47.58 77.19 -17.03
N TYR A 66 47.68 77.48 -18.33
CA TYR A 66 46.93 76.80 -19.38
C TYR A 66 47.20 75.29 -19.40
N ASN A 67 48.47 74.89 -19.37
CA ASN A 67 48.86 73.48 -19.34
C ASN A 67 48.44 72.79 -18.04
N ASN A 68 48.46 73.49 -16.90
CA ASN A 68 47.94 72.96 -15.63
C ASN A 68 46.44 72.67 -15.72
N ASP A 69 45.62 73.62 -16.15
CA ASP A 69 44.17 73.43 -16.28
C ASP A 69 43.85 72.33 -17.31
N LYS A 70 44.56 72.30 -18.45
CA LYS A 70 44.44 71.25 -19.46
C LYS A 70 44.78 69.87 -18.88
N ASN A 71 45.86 69.75 -18.13
CA ASN A 71 46.25 68.49 -17.49
C ASN A 71 45.22 68.04 -16.45
N THR A 72 44.71 68.97 -15.64
CA THR A 72 43.65 68.68 -14.66
C THR A 72 42.38 68.19 -15.35
N ILE A 73 41.90 68.88 -16.39
CA ILE A 73 40.71 68.46 -17.15
C ILE A 73 40.93 67.07 -17.76
N ASN A 74 42.08 66.83 -18.37
CA ASN A 74 42.41 65.53 -18.97
C ASN A 74 42.44 64.42 -17.93
N LEU A 75 42.99 64.69 -16.75
CA LEU A 75 43.04 63.73 -15.65
C LEU A 75 41.64 63.40 -15.13
N ILE A 76 40.79 64.41 -14.91
CA ILE A 76 39.41 64.18 -14.46
C ILE A 76 38.62 63.42 -15.52
N HIS A 77 38.75 63.80 -16.80
CA HIS A 77 38.09 63.07 -17.90
C HIS A 77 38.56 61.62 -18.00
N ALA A 78 39.86 61.35 -17.82
CA ALA A 78 40.40 60.00 -17.79
C ALA A 78 39.83 59.18 -16.62
N LEU A 79 39.73 59.77 -15.43
CA LEU A 79 39.11 59.12 -14.26
C LEU A 79 37.64 58.82 -14.49
N VAL A 80 36.88 59.77 -15.04
CA VAL A 80 35.45 59.57 -15.39
C VAL A 80 35.29 58.40 -16.36
N LYS A 81 36.13 58.31 -17.39
CA LYS A 81 36.12 57.20 -18.35
C LYS A 81 36.46 55.85 -17.70
N ILE A 82 37.39 55.82 -16.74
CA ILE A 82 37.72 54.62 -15.98
C ILE A 82 36.53 54.18 -15.11
N ILE A 83 35.89 55.11 -14.42
CA ILE A 83 34.71 54.83 -13.60
C ILE A 83 33.56 54.28 -14.45
N ASP A 84 33.33 54.84 -15.65
CA ASP A 84 32.30 54.32 -16.56
C ASP A 84 32.59 52.91 -17.04
N LYS A 85 33.86 52.65 -17.39
CA LYS A 85 34.31 51.31 -17.77
C LYS A 85 34.13 50.33 -16.61
N GLN A 86 34.43 50.75 -15.38
CA GLN A 86 34.24 49.91 -14.21
C GLN A 86 32.75 49.66 -13.93
N ARG A 87 31.88 50.67 -14.05
CA ARG A 87 30.43 50.53 -13.88
C ARG A 87 29.83 49.59 -14.93
N SER A 88 30.25 49.69 -16.19
CA SER A 88 29.78 48.79 -17.24
C SER A 88 30.26 47.36 -17.01
N GLN A 89 31.52 47.17 -16.60
CA GLN A 89 32.04 45.85 -16.21
C GLN A 89 31.30 45.26 -15.01
N GLN A 90 31.02 46.07 -13.98
CA GLN A 90 30.27 45.64 -12.80
C GLN A 90 28.83 45.23 -13.17
N ARG A 91 28.18 45.94 -14.09
CA ARG A 91 26.85 45.57 -14.60
C ARG A 91 26.88 44.20 -15.28
N VAL A 92 27.83 43.98 -16.20
CA VAL A 92 27.98 42.68 -16.89
C VAL A 92 28.30 41.56 -15.90
N PHE A 93 29.14 41.84 -14.90
CA PHE A 93 29.47 40.88 -13.85
C PHE A 93 28.23 40.51 -13.00
N ASN A 94 27.43 41.50 -12.60
CA ASN A 94 26.19 41.27 -11.86
C ASN A 94 25.16 40.49 -12.69
N GLU A 95 25.01 40.80 -13.98
CA GLU A 95 24.15 40.04 -14.90
C GLU A 95 24.61 38.57 -15.02
N ASN A 96 25.93 38.32 -15.04
CA ASN A 96 26.50 36.97 -15.05
C ASN A 96 26.25 36.23 -13.73
N ILE A 97 26.42 36.90 -12.58
CA ILE A 97 26.10 36.32 -11.26
C ILE A 97 24.63 35.91 -11.22
N LEU A 98 23.70 36.80 -11.57
CA LEU A 98 22.27 36.50 -11.57
C LEU A 98 21.92 35.32 -12.48
N SER A 99 22.54 35.25 -13.67
CA SER A 99 22.39 34.11 -14.58
C SER A 99 22.89 32.79 -13.97
N LYS A 100 24.03 32.83 -13.27
CA LYS A 100 24.58 31.67 -12.57
C LYS A 100 23.71 31.26 -11.38
N ASP A 101 23.21 32.20 -10.59
CA ASP A 101 22.31 31.93 -9.46
C ASP A 101 21.01 31.28 -9.93
N ASN A 102 20.42 31.77 -11.02
CA ASN A 102 19.26 31.14 -11.64
C ASN A 102 19.56 29.69 -12.09
N LYS A 103 20.76 29.44 -12.62
CA LYS A 103 21.20 28.09 -13.01
C LYS A 103 21.45 27.18 -11.79
N ILE A 104 21.96 27.72 -10.69
CA ILE A 104 22.13 26.97 -9.43
C ILE A 104 20.75 26.56 -8.91
N GLN A 105 19.78 27.48 -8.85
CA GLN A 105 18.43 27.17 -8.40
C GLN A 105 17.73 26.09 -9.26
N THR A 106 17.93 26.10 -10.58
CA THR A 106 17.35 25.07 -11.46
C THR A 106 18.00 23.70 -11.23
N LEU A 107 19.32 23.65 -11.04
CA LEU A 107 20.04 22.42 -10.71
C LEU A 107 19.66 21.89 -9.33
N GLU A 108 19.48 22.75 -8.33
CA GLU A 108 19.03 22.34 -6.99
C GLU A 108 17.64 21.70 -7.04
N LYS A 109 16.70 22.27 -7.80
CA LYS A 109 15.38 21.66 -8.03
C LYS A 109 15.49 20.28 -8.69
N GLN A 110 16.35 20.15 -9.71
CA GLN A 110 16.58 18.87 -10.38
C GLN A 110 17.18 17.81 -9.44
N VAL A 111 18.13 18.21 -8.58
CA VAL A 111 18.71 17.33 -7.55
C VAL A 111 17.63 16.87 -6.56
N GLN A 112 16.78 17.78 -6.07
CA GLN A 112 15.69 17.44 -5.17
C GLN A 112 14.69 16.46 -5.83
N GLU A 113 14.32 16.67 -7.10
CA GLU A 113 13.48 15.75 -7.84
C GLU A 113 14.12 14.37 -8.02
N LEU A 114 15.41 14.31 -8.36
CA LEU A 114 16.15 13.05 -8.50
C LEU A 114 16.26 12.32 -7.16
N SER A 115 16.51 13.03 -6.06
CA SER A 115 16.52 12.45 -4.71
C SER A 115 15.16 11.87 -4.32
N ARG A 116 14.05 12.56 -4.64
CA ARG A 116 12.69 12.03 -4.42
C ARG A 116 12.42 10.77 -5.25
N LYS A 117 12.82 10.76 -6.53
CA LYS A 117 12.69 9.58 -7.40
C LYS A 117 13.51 8.41 -6.89
N LEU A 118 14.75 8.65 -6.46
CA LEU A 118 15.63 7.63 -5.90
C LEU A 118 15.05 7.04 -4.61
N HIS A 119 14.56 7.87 -3.69
CA HIS A 119 13.92 7.39 -2.47
C HIS A 119 12.66 6.53 -2.74
N THR A 120 11.86 6.92 -3.73
CA THR A 120 10.68 6.15 -4.15
C THR A 120 11.07 4.78 -4.72
N LEU A 121 12.12 4.74 -5.55
CA LEU A 121 12.67 3.50 -6.10
C LEU A 121 13.25 2.59 -5.02
N GLU A 122 13.98 3.15 -4.04
CA GLU A 122 14.53 2.42 -2.91
C GLU A 122 13.44 1.79 -2.06
N LYS A 123 12.39 2.55 -1.69
CA LYS A 123 11.22 2.03 -0.97
C LYS A 123 10.52 0.92 -1.75
N GLY A 124 10.34 1.10 -3.06
CA GLY A 124 9.79 0.08 -3.95
C GLY A 124 10.65 -1.19 -4.00
N ASN A 125 11.97 -1.05 -3.99
CA ASN A 125 12.90 -2.19 -3.98
C ASN A 125 12.89 -2.94 -2.64
N GLN A 126 12.85 -2.22 -1.52
CA GLN A 126 12.72 -2.81 -0.19
C GLN A 126 11.44 -3.65 -0.07
N ASN A 127 10.30 -3.13 -0.56
CA ASN A 127 9.04 -3.87 -0.58
C ASN A 127 9.12 -5.14 -1.43
N LYS A 128 9.79 -5.08 -2.59
CA LYS A 128 10.03 -6.27 -3.43
C LYS A 128 10.87 -7.32 -2.74
N VAL A 129 11.93 -6.92 -2.01
CA VAL A 129 12.79 -7.82 -1.24
C VAL A 129 11.99 -8.49 -0.12
N VAL A 130 11.16 -7.75 0.62
CA VAL A 130 10.27 -8.31 1.65
C VAL A 130 9.32 -9.33 1.05
N LYS A 131 8.66 -9.00 -0.08
CA LYS A 131 7.76 -9.92 -0.78
C LYS A 131 8.48 -11.17 -1.27
N TYR A 132 9.68 -11.03 -1.84
CA TYR A 132 10.51 -12.15 -2.27
C TYR A 132 10.85 -13.08 -1.09
N ASN A 133 11.26 -12.52 0.04
CA ASN A 133 11.58 -13.29 1.23
C ASN A 133 10.36 -14.03 1.80
N SER A 134 9.17 -13.42 1.75
CA SER A 134 7.92 -14.07 2.14
C SER A 134 7.60 -15.26 1.24
N LEU A 135 7.64 -15.06 -0.08
CA LEU A 135 7.41 -16.13 -1.07
C LEU A 135 8.44 -17.25 -0.96
N SER A 136 9.71 -16.92 -0.72
CA SER A 136 10.76 -17.91 -0.49
C SER A 136 10.48 -18.77 0.74
N LYS A 137 9.99 -18.16 1.84
CA LYS A 137 9.56 -18.91 3.04
C LYS A 137 8.37 -19.83 2.75
N GLU A 138 7.38 -19.35 2.01
CA GLU A 138 6.21 -20.13 1.60
C GLU A 138 6.59 -21.31 0.71
N ILE A 139 7.44 -21.09 -0.30
CA ILE A 139 7.99 -22.16 -1.15
C ILE A 139 8.71 -23.21 -0.31
N ASN A 140 9.52 -22.79 0.67
CA ASN A 140 10.22 -23.72 1.55
C ASN A 140 9.26 -24.53 2.44
N GLN A 141 8.17 -23.93 2.92
CA GLN A 141 7.14 -24.63 3.70
C GLN A 141 6.37 -25.64 2.83
N LEU A 142 5.93 -25.24 1.64
CA LEU A 142 5.25 -26.12 0.68
C LEU A 142 6.14 -27.28 0.25
N THR A 143 7.44 -27.03 0.04
CA THR A 143 8.41 -28.08 -0.29
C THR A 143 8.54 -29.10 0.85
N LYS A 144 8.55 -28.65 2.11
CA LYS A 144 8.54 -29.55 3.27
C LYS A 144 7.24 -30.35 3.37
N GLN A 145 6.09 -29.72 3.17
CA GLN A 145 4.79 -30.39 3.17
C GLN A 145 4.68 -31.45 2.07
N ASN A 146 5.10 -31.12 0.84
CA ASN A 146 5.14 -32.07 -0.27
C ASN A 146 6.02 -33.28 0.03
N LYS A 147 7.15 -33.09 0.72
CA LYS A 147 7.99 -34.21 1.16
C LYS A 147 7.23 -35.12 2.13
N ILE A 148 6.56 -34.56 3.14
CA ILE A 148 5.76 -35.32 4.11
C ILE A 148 4.63 -36.09 3.41
N TYR A 149 3.88 -35.43 2.52
CA TYR A 149 2.80 -36.09 1.77
C TYR A 149 3.32 -37.20 0.86
N SER A 150 4.50 -37.03 0.25
CA SER A 150 5.13 -38.10 -0.53
C SER A 150 5.51 -39.30 0.34
N GLU A 151 6.01 -39.07 1.56
CA GLU A 151 6.35 -40.14 2.51
C GLU A 151 5.08 -40.85 3.01
N ASP A 152 4.01 -40.12 3.32
CA ASP A 152 2.73 -40.69 3.77
C ASP A 152 2.02 -41.46 2.65
N LEU A 153 2.06 -40.96 1.41
CA LEU A 153 1.55 -41.68 0.24
C LEU A 153 2.26 -43.03 0.07
N GLN A 154 3.58 -43.07 0.32
CA GLN A 154 4.35 -44.31 0.26
C GLN A 154 3.93 -45.30 1.37
N LYS A 155 3.67 -44.82 2.59
CA LYS A 155 3.14 -45.66 3.69
C LYS A 155 1.77 -46.23 3.34
N VAL A 156 0.86 -45.42 2.81
CA VAL A 156 -0.49 -45.85 2.40
C VAL A 156 -0.42 -46.90 1.29
N LYS A 157 0.48 -46.72 0.30
CA LYS A 157 0.73 -47.74 -0.74
C LYS A 157 1.19 -49.07 -0.14
N ASN A 158 2.10 -49.03 0.83
CA ASN A 158 2.57 -50.22 1.52
C ASN A 158 1.45 -50.90 2.31
N TRP A 159 0.66 -50.15 3.10
CA TRP A 159 -0.49 -50.69 3.85
C TRP A 159 -1.56 -51.29 2.93
N THR A 160 -1.81 -50.66 1.78
CA THR A 160 -2.74 -51.18 0.78
C THR A 160 -2.24 -52.51 0.21
N LEU A 161 -0.95 -52.62 -0.08
CA LEU A 161 -0.32 -53.86 -0.55
C LEU A 161 -0.39 -54.96 0.51
N ASP A 162 -0.09 -54.63 1.78
CA ASP A 162 -0.14 -55.57 2.90
C ASP A 162 -1.57 -56.07 3.15
N THR A 163 -2.55 -55.17 3.11
CA THR A 163 -3.98 -55.51 3.25
C THR A 163 -4.46 -56.41 2.12
N LYS A 164 -4.10 -56.09 0.87
CA LYS A 164 -4.39 -56.93 -0.30
C LYS A 164 -3.78 -58.32 -0.16
N ASN A 165 -2.54 -58.41 0.33
CA ASN A 165 -1.87 -59.69 0.58
C ASN A 165 -2.56 -60.49 1.69
N LYS A 166 -2.98 -59.84 2.79
CA LYS A 166 -3.73 -60.48 3.88
C LYS A 166 -5.05 -61.07 3.39
N TYR A 167 -5.84 -60.30 2.65
CA TYR A 167 -7.09 -60.80 2.03
C TYR A 167 -6.84 -61.94 1.06
N LYS A 168 -5.78 -61.88 0.25
CA LYS A 168 -5.42 -62.98 -0.66
C LYS A 168 -5.09 -64.27 0.09
N ILE A 169 -4.41 -64.19 1.22
CA ILE A 169 -4.11 -65.35 2.09
C ILE A 169 -5.39 -65.88 2.73
N GLU A 170 -6.25 -65.01 3.23
CA GLU A 170 -7.52 -65.39 3.85
C GLU A 170 -8.48 -66.07 2.86
N MET A 171 -8.58 -65.53 1.63
CA MET A 171 -9.33 -66.17 0.55
C MET A 171 -8.79 -67.57 0.22
N LYS A 172 -7.47 -67.74 0.17
CA LYS A 172 -6.87 -69.07 -0.01
C LYS A 172 -7.21 -70.01 1.15
N ARG A 173 -7.18 -69.53 2.40
CA ARG A 173 -7.56 -70.30 3.59
C ARG A 173 -9.04 -70.72 3.55
N LYS A 174 -9.93 -69.81 3.18
CA LYS A 174 -11.36 -70.08 3.03
C LYS A 174 -11.65 -71.05 1.89
N ASN A 175 -10.94 -70.94 0.76
CA ASN A 175 -11.04 -71.91 -0.33
C ASN A 175 -10.59 -73.32 0.12
N LEU A 176 -9.51 -73.43 0.89
CA LEU A 176 -9.09 -74.72 1.48
C LEU A 176 -10.11 -75.28 2.47
N GLU A 177 -10.74 -74.42 3.28
CA GLU A 177 -11.82 -74.80 4.20
C GLU A 177 -13.05 -75.31 3.43
N ILE A 178 -13.44 -74.64 2.35
CA ILE A 178 -14.51 -75.06 1.44
C ILE A 178 -14.19 -76.42 0.82
N GLU A 179 -12.97 -76.60 0.29
CA GLU A 179 -12.56 -77.88 -0.29
C GLU A 179 -12.53 -79.00 0.75
N ASN A 180 -12.10 -78.73 1.99
CA ASN A 180 -12.15 -79.70 3.08
C ASN A 180 -13.60 -80.07 3.45
N LEU A 181 -14.50 -79.09 3.56
CA LEU A 181 -15.92 -79.33 3.80
C LEU A 181 -16.58 -80.12 2.67
N LYS A 182 -16.21 -79.83 1.42
CA LYS A 182 -16.65 -80.57 0.23
C LYS A 182 -16.15 -82.01 0.27
N ASN A 183 -14.89 -82.25 0.64
CA ASN A 183 -14.34 -83.59 0.80
C ASN A 183 -15.05 -84.37 1.92
N LYS A 184 -15.30 -83.73 3.07
CA LYS A 184 -16.10 -84.33 4.16
C LYS A 184 -17.51 -84.68 3.72
N LEU A 185 -18.15 -83.83 2.91
CA LEU A 185 -19.47 -84.10 2.34
C LEU A 185 -19.42 -85.34 1.44
N LEU A 186 -18.40 -85.44 0.57
CA LEU A 186 -18.19 -86.58 -0.33
C LEU A 186 -17.93 -87.89 0.45
N GLU A 187 -17.13 -87.84 1.52
CA GLU A 187 -16.93 -88.99 2.41
C GLU A 187 -18.23 -89.43 3.11
N LYS A 188 -19.02 -88.46 3.58
CA LYS A 188 -20.31 -88.76 4.24
C LYS A 188 -21.32 -89.36 3.26
N THR A 189 -21.28 -88.95 1.98
CA THR A 189 -22.08 -89.57 0.91
C THR A 189 -21.59 -90.97 0.51
N ARG A 190 -20.32 -91.31 0.70
CA ARG A 190 -19.79 -92.67 0.44
C ARG A 190 -20.12 -93.68 1.53
N ASN A 191 -20.42 -93.23 2.75
CA ASN A 191 -20.75 -94.09 3.89
C ASN A 191 -22.26 -94.20 4.16
N LEU A 192 -23.11 -93.79 3.21
CA LEU A 192 -24.55 -94.02 3.30
C LEU A 192 -24.87 -95.43 2.78
N PRO A 193 -25.29 -96.37 3.65
CA PRO A 193 -25.75 -97.68 3.20
C PRO A 193 -27.03 -97.49 2.40
N SER A 194 -27.05 -98.08 1.21
CA SER A 194 -28.23 -98.21 0.37
C SER A 194 -29.30 -99.02 1.11
N ASN A 195 -30.29 -98.35 1.68
CA ASN A 195 -31.64 -98.88 1.84
C ASN A 195 -32.61 -97.70 1.96
N ILE A 196 -33.49 -97.67 0.96
CA ILE A 196 -34.70 -96.87 0.83
C ILE A 196 -35.65 -97.23 1.98
N GLU A 197 -36.36 -96.25 2.57
CA GLU A 197 -37.81 -96.34 2.81
C GLU A 197 -38.43 -95.05 3.42
N TYR A 198 -39.49 -94.60 2.73
CA TYR A 198 -40.73 -93.93 3.17
C TYR A 198 -40.82 -92.51 3.75
N GLY A 199 -41.82 -91.80 3.19
CA GLY A 199 -42.63 -90.75 3.82
C GLY A 199 -42.21 -89.34 3.38
N GLY A 200 -43.00 -88.53 2.67
CA GLY A 200 -44.45 -88.49 2.47
C GLY A 200 -44.85 -87.01 2.54
N ASN A 201 -45.47 -86.51 1.47
CA ASN A 201 -46.17 -85.21 1.36
C ASN A 201 -45.30 -83.96 1.55
N SER A 202 -45.52 -82.81 0.93
CA SER A 202 -46.42 -82.31 -0.10
C SER A 202 -45.96 -80.87 -0.29
N ASP A 203 -46.20 -80.33 -1.48
CA ASP A 203 -46.21 -78.89 -1.76
C ASP A 203 -44.87 -78.18 -2.00
N GLY A 204 -44.90 -77.33 -3.02
CA GLY A 204 -43.78 -76.51 -3.43
C GLY A 204 -43.36 -75.54 -2.32
N LEU A 205 -42.25 -75.85 -1.65
CA LEU A 205 -41.65 -74.94 -0.70
C LEU A 205 -40.70 -74.00 -1.41
N VAL A 206 -41.24 -72.82 -1.74
CA VAL A 206 -40.50 -71.57 -1.65
C VAL A 206 -39.77 -71.57 -0.30
N ILE A 207 -38.43 -71.65 -0.30
CA ILE A 207 -37.65 -71.42 0.92
C ILE A 207 -37.63 -69.91 1.16
N GLN A 208 -38.74 -69.41 1.71
CA GLN A 208 -38.76 -68.24 2.56
C GLN A 208 -38.09 -68.64 3.89
N ASN A 209 -36.76 -68.61 3.94
CA ASN A 209 -36.05 -68.60 5.22
C ASN A 209 -35.57 -67.17 5.49
N ASN A 210 -36.54 -66.31 5.78
CA ASN A 210 -36.33 -65.12 6.58
C ASN A 210 -35.96 -65.58 8.01
N ALA A 211 -34.67 -65.68 8.27
CA ALA A 211 -34.13 -65.57 9.62
C ALA A 211 -32.82 -64.79 9.52
N PRO A 212 -32.77 -63.53 9.97
CA PRO A 212 -31.50 -62.81 10.05
C PRO A 212 -30.61 -63.53 11.07
N ILE A 213 -29.52 -64.14 10.58
CA ILE A 213 -28.47 -64.80 11.38
C ILE A 213 -27.61 -63.77 12.15
N ILE A 214 -28.01 -62.51 12.16
CA ILE A 214 -27.42 -61.45 12.98
C ILE A 214 -28.56 -60.86 13.82
N GLU A 215 -28.77 -61.46 14.99
CA GLU A 215 -29.50 -60.83 16.09
C GLU A 215 -28.72 -59.58 16.51
N ASN A 216 -29.12 -58.43 15.97
CA ASN A 216 -28.69 -57.12 16.45
C ASN A 216 -29.69 -56.57 17.50
N SER A 217 -30.44 -57.47 18.14
CA SER A 217 -31.28 -57.17 19.29
C SER A 217 -30.49 -57.43 20.56
N THR A 218 -30.07 -56.34 21.18
CA THR A 218 -29.66 -56.21 22.58
C THR A 218 -30.16 -57.38 23.45
N GLY A 219 -29.22 -58.12 24.04
CA GLY A 219 -29.43 -59.29 24.90
C GLY A 219 -30.12 -59.00 26.24
N LEU A 220 -31.22 -58.25 26.23
CA LEU A 220 -31.99 -57.82 27.39
C LEU A 220 -33.35 -58.53 27.52
N ILE A 221 -33.77 -59.36 26.57
CA ILE A 221 -35.19 -59.76 26.44
C ILE A 221 -35.50 -61.19 26.94
N ILE A 222 -34.49 -62.05 27.19
CA ILE A 222 -34.77 -63.49 27.40
C ILE A 222 -35.31 -63.83 28.81
N ASN A 223 -35.21 -62.95 29.81
CA ASN A 223 -35.57 -63.31 31.20
C ASN A 223 -36.68 -62.48 31.88
N ASN A 224 -37.45 -61.64 31.17
CA ASN A 224 -38.60 -60.97 31.78
C ASN A 224 -39.69 -60.58 30.76
N PRO A 225 -40.85 -61.27 30.74
CA PRO A 225 -41.98 -60.94 29.87
C PRO A 225 -42.61 -59.57 30.18
N ASN A 226 -42.33 -59.00 31.35
CA ASN A 226 -42.82 -57.68 31.78
C ASN A 226 -41.90 -56.52 31.35
N LEU A 227 -40.82 -56.80 30.60
CA LEU A 227 -39.89 -55.80 30.05
C LEU A 227 -40.04 -55.65 28.52
N MET A 228 -41.19 -56.04 27.94
CA MET A 228 -41.61 -55.59 26.60
C MET A 228 -41.89 -54.08 26.63
N ILE A 229 -40.84 -53.29 26.82
CA ILE A 229 -40.83 -51.92 26.37
C ILE A 229 -40.57 -52.03 24.87
N ASP A 230 -41.50 -51.51 24.10
CA ASP A 230 -41.50 -51.51 22.65
C ASP A 230 -40.24 -50.81 22.12
N MET A 231 -39.15 -51.57 22.03
CA MET A 231 -37.83 -51.06 21.67
C MET A 231 -37.84 -50.55 20.23
N SER A 232 -38.76 -51.06 19.39
CA SER A 232 -39.07 -50.48 18.08
C SER A 232 -39.64 -49.08 18.19
N SER A 233 -40.63 -48.81 19.06
CA SER A 233 -41.13 -47.44 19.26
C SER A 233 -40.12 -46.54 19.97
N ILE A 234 -39.28 -47.05 20.88
CA ILE A 234 -38.19 -46.24 21.45
C ILE A 234 -37.18 -45.87 20.36
N ILE A 235 -36.71 -46.82 19.54
CA ILE A 235 -35.73 -46.53 18.49
C ILE A 235 -36.32 -45.62 17.41
N THR A 236 -37.58 -45.79 17.02
CA THR A 236 -38.23 -44.87 16.06
C THR A 236 -38.46 -43.49 16.67
N ASN A 237 -38.88 -43.39 17.93
CA ASN A 237 -39.02 -42.11 18.62
C ASN A 237 -37.66 -41.42 18.81
N GLU A 238 -36.60 -42.14 19.21
CA GLU A 238 -35.25 -41.59 19.33
C GLU A 238 -34.68 -41.19 17.97
N MET A 239 -34.93 -41.96 16.90
CA MET A 239 -34.48 -41.62 15.56
C MET A 239 -35.24 -40.44 14.97
N GLU A 240 -36.55 -40.34 15.23
CA GLU A 240 -37.38 -39.20 14.88
C GLU A 240 -36.97 -37.95 15.66
N GLU A 241 -36.74 -38.07 16.97
CA GLU A 241 -36.24 -36.98 17.81
C GLU A 241 -34.84 -36.53 17.37
N ASN A 242 -33.91 -37.46 17.11
CA ASN A 242 -32.59 -37.14 16.56
C ASN A 242 -32.69 -36.50 15.17
N SER A 243 -33.63 -36.94 14.33
CA SER A 243 -33.85 -36.36 13.00
C SER A 243 -34.42 -34.94 13.11
N ILE A 244 -35.37 -34.70 14.02
CA ILE A 244 -35.91 -33.36 14.31
C ILE A 244 -34.81 -32.46 14.88
N GLN A 245 -33.99 -32.96 15.81
CA GLN A 245 -32.84 -32.23 16.34
C GLN A 245 -31.83 -31.88 15.24
N LEU A 246 -31.50 -32.82 14.35
CA LEU A 246 -30.62 -32.57 13.19
C LEU A 246 -31.22 -31.55 12.22
N VAL A 247 -32.51 -31.63 11.92
CA VAL A 247 -33.21 -30.65 11.07
C VAL A 247 -33.17 -29.27 11.72
N ASN A 248 -33.44 -29.17 13.03
CA ASN A 248 -33.37 -27.91 13.78
C ASN A 248 -31.94 -27.35 13.79
N ILE A 249 -30.91 -28.19 13.92
CA ILE A 249 -29.51 -27.78 13.83
C ILE A 249 -29.18 -27.27 12.43
N VAL A 250 -29.58 -28.00 11.38
CA VAL A 250 -29.36 -27.59 9.98
C VAL A 250 -30.07 -26.28 9.68
N GLU A 251 -31.30 -26.10 10.15
CA GLU A 251 -32.06 -24.86 9.99
C GLU A 251 -31.42 -23.70 10.77
N SER A 252 -30.94 -23.95 11.99
CA SER A 252 -30.22 -22.95 12.77
C SER A 252 -28.91 -22.52 12.09
N ILE A 253 -28.15 -23.47 11.52
CA ILE A 253 -26.92 -23.19 10.78
C ILE A 253 -27.24 -22.42 9.49
N ALA A 254 -28.31 -22.79 8.77
CA ALA A 254 -28.73 -22.07 7.57
C ALA A 254 -29.14 -20.63 7.89
N LYS A 255 -29.90 -20.43 8.98
CA LYS A 255 -30.25 -19.11 9.53
C LYS A 255 -29.03 -18.26 9.85
N GLU A 256 -28.07 -18.83 10.56
CA GLU A 256 -26.85 -18.12 10.96
C GLU A 256 -25.98 -17.76 9.75
N ASN A 257 -25.80 -18.70 8.82
CA ASN A 257 -25.05 -18.46 7.58
C ASN A 257 -25.69 -17.36 6.73
N PHE A 258 -27.01 -17.34 6.62
CA PHE A 258 -27.72 -16.28 5.90
C PHE A 258 -27.52 -14.90 6.55
N LYS A 259 -27.65 -14.82 7.88
CA LYS A 259 -27.38 -13.58 8.64
C LYS A 259 -25.93 -13.12 8.44
N PHE A 260 -24.99 -14.06 8.45
CA PHE A 260 -23.59 -13.78 8.16
C PHE A 260 -23.38 -13.26 6.73
N THR A 261 -23.99 -13.89 5.71
CA THR A 261 -23.92 -13.43 4.32
C THR A 261 -24.48 -12.02 4.16
N LYS A 262 -25.63 -11.72 4.77
CA LYS A 262 -26.20 -10.36 4.77
C LYS A 262 -25.26 -9.34 5.42
N PHE A 263 -24.76 -9.65 6.62
CA PHE A 263 -23.82 -8.77 7.32
C PHE A 263 -22.57 -8.48 6.49
N MET A 264 -22.00 -9.51 5.87
CA MET A 264 -20.80 -9.37 5.05
C MET A 264 -21.07 -8.60 3.76
N SER A 265 -22.28 -8.71 3.18
CA SER A 265 -22.71 -7.87 2.08
C SER A 265 -22.82 -6.39 2.47
N SER A 266 -23.36 -6.08 3.66
CA SER A 266 -23.39 -4.70 4.18
C SER A 266 -21.99 -4.15 4.43
N ILE A 267 -21.06 -4.97 4.96
CA ILE A 267 -19.65 -4.59 5.12
C ILE A 267 -19.00 -4.31 3.77
N LYS A 268 -19.23 -5.16 2.77
CA LYS A 268 -18.71 -4.95 1.42
C LYS A 268 -19.23 -3.65 0.83
N GLU A 269 -20.52 -3.35 0.99
CA GLU A 269 -21.10 -2.09 0.51
C GLU A 269 -20.48 -0.88 1.22
N TYR A 270 -20.29 -0.97 2.53
CA TYR A 270 -19.59 0.05 3.31
C TYR A 270 -18.18 0.31 2.77
N PHE A 271 -17.37 -0.73 2.61
CA PHE A 271 -16.02 -0.57 2.05
C PHE A 271 -16.04 -0.02 0.62
N THR A 272 -17.01 -0.44 -0.20
CA THR A 272 -17.16 0.08 -1.57
C THR A 272 -17.42 1.59 -1.55
N LYS A 273 -18.35 2.07 -0.70
CA LYS A 273 -18.65 3.51 -0.57
C LYS A 273 -17.47 4.30 -0.01
N VAL A 274 -16.78 3.78 1.01
CA VAL A 274 -15.56 4.40 1.53
C VAL A 274 -14.49 4.50 0.43
N ASN A 275 -14.31 3.44 -0.37
CA ASN A 275 -13.35 3.45 -1.47
C ASN A 275 -13.70 4.45 -2.56
N MET A 276 -14.98 4.62 -2.90
CA MET A 276 -15.43 5.64 -3.84
C MET A 276 -15.14 7.05 -3.33
N SER A 277 -15.47 7.33 -2.07
CA SER A 277 -15.16 8.63 -1.45
C SER A 277 -13.66 8.92 -1.41
N LEU A 278 -12.83 7.90 -1.17
CA LEU A 278 -11.37 8.08 -1.16
C LEU A 278 -10.75 8.19 -2.56
N SER A 279 -11.32 7.57 -3.59
CA SER A 279 -10.78 7.67 -4.96
C SER A 279 -11.01 9.05 -5.59
N ASP A 280 -12.08 9.74 -5.20
CA ASP A 280 -12.46 11.05 -5.76
C ASP A 280 -11.66 12.23 -5.15
N PHE A 281 -10.79 11.98 -4.16
CA PHE A 281 -9.92 13.00 -3.54
C PHE A 281 -9.03 13.77 -4.53
N LYS A 282 -8.82 13.24 -5.75
CA LYS A 282 -8.04 13.93 -6.78
C LYS A 282 -8.76 15.13 -7.41
N TYR A 283 -10.07 15.28 -7.23
CA TYR A 283 -10.88 16.16 -8.09
C TYR A 283 -11.93 17.03 -7.38
N ARG A 284 -12.05 17.04 -6.05
CA ARG A 284 -13.10 17.81 -5.36
C ARG A 284 -12.63 18.48 -4.08
N ASP A 285 -13.16 19.68 -3.85
CA ASP A 285 -13.01 20.42 -2.59
C ASP A 285 -13.46 19.54 -1.42
N LEU A 286 -12.54 19.30 -0.47
CA LEU A 286 -12.72 18.40 0.67
C LEU A 286 -13.87 18.80 1.63
N GLU A 287 -14.44 19.99 1.49
CA GLU A 287 -15.35 20.54 2.49
C GLU A 287 -16.75 19.92 2.49
N THR A 288 -17.14 19.16 1.47
CA THR A 288 -18.55 18.73 1.30
C THR A 288 -18.85 17.24 1.38
N GLU A 289 -17.88 16.33 1.28
CA GLU A 289 -18.15 14.88 1.31
C GLU A 289 -17.73 14.25 2.64
N LYS A 290 -18.73 13.96 3.49
CA LYS A 290 -18.55 13.17 4.70
C LYS A 290 -18.31 11.71 4.31
N LEU A 291 -17.24 11.10 4.83
CA LEU A 291 -17.05 9.66 4.79
C LEU A 291 -18.30 8.96 5.35
N PRO A 292 -18.83 7.93 4.67
CA PRO A 292 -20.01 7.21 5.15
C PRO A 292 -19.69 6.61 6.52
N THR A 293 -20.60 6.74 7.48
CA THR A 293 -20.41 6.07 8.77
C THR A 293 -20.90 4.63 8.67
N PRO A 294 -20.26 3.66 9.37
CA PRO A 294 -20.73 2.28 9.37
C PRO A 294 -22.20 2.15 9.80
N THR A 295 -22.64 3.04 10.69
CA THR A 295 -24.01 3.06 11.23
C THR A 295 -25.06 3.41 10.19
N ASP A 296 -24.71 4.19 9.16
CA ASP A 296 -25.64 4.58 8.10
C ASP A 296 -25.91 3.44 7.10
N LEU A 297 -25.05 2.42 7.08
CA LEU A 297 -25.06 1.35 6.07
C LEU A 297 -25.32 -0.03 6.65
N ILE A 298 -24.91 -0.28 7.89
CA ILE A 298 -25.05 -1.57 8.54
C ILE A 298 -26.25 -1.49 9.48
N ASP A 299 -27.43 -1.79 8.97
CA ASP A 299 -28.62 -1.97 9.81
C ASP A 299 -28.71 -3.42 10.30
N LEU A 300 -28.33 -3.63 11.56
CA LEU A 300 -28.42 -4.92 12.22
C LEU A 300 -29.86 -5.45 12.31
N LYS A 301 -30.89 -4.58 12.26
CA LYS A 301 -32.29 -5.02 12.28
C LYS A 301 -32.67 -5.68 10.96
N GLU A 302 -32.20 -5.14 9.83
CA GLU A 302 -32.43 -5.73 8.52
C GLU A 302 -31.67 -7.06 8.36
N ILE A 303 -30.44 -7.13 8.88
CA ILE A 303 -29.60 -8.33 8.82
C ILE A 303 -30.19 -9.47 9.65
N THR A 304 -30.77 -9.16 10.81
CA THR A 304 -31.32 -10.16 11.74
C THR A 304 -32.73 -10.62 11.38
N ALA A 305 -33.40 -9.96 10.43
CA ALA A 305 -34.73 -10.32 9.95
C ALA A 305 -34.72 -11.70 9.28
N ASP A 306 -35.56 -12.60 9.79
CA ASP A 306 -35.72 -13.93 9.22
C ASP A 306 -36.54 -13.85 7.91
N PRO A 307 -36.08 -14.47 6.80
CA PRO A 307 -36.80 -14.54 5.53
C PRO A 307 -38.16 -15.24 5.67
N GLU A 308 -39.08 -14.93 4.75
CA GLU A 308 -40.46 -15.45 4.76
C GLU A 308 -40.50 -16.97 4.51
N THR A 309 -39.54 -17.49 3.74
CA THR A 309 -39.46 -18.91 3.41
C THR A 309 -38.08 -19.50 3.67
N ILE A 310 -38.04 -20.74 4.18
CA ILE A 310 -36.78 -21.46 4.42
C ILE A 310 -35.93 -21.58 3.15
N LYS A 311 -36.56 -21.58 1.97
CA LYS A 311 -35.86 -21.60 0.66
C LYS A 311 -34.93 -20.41 0.47
N GLU A 312 -35.30 -19.23 0.96
CA GLU A 312 -34.48 -18.02 0.83
C GLU A 312 -33.15 -18.15 1.56
N TYR A 313 -33.11 -18.87 2.71
CA TYR A 313 -31.85 -19.19 3.38
C TYR A 313 -30.90 -19.90 2.41
N PHE A 314 -31.37 -20.91 1.68
CA PHE A 314 -30.50 -21.70 0.82
C PHE A 314 -30.13 -21.02 -0.51
N THR A 315 -30.96 -20.10 -1.01
CA THR A 315 -30.69 -19.43 -2.29
C THR A 315 -29.76 -18.22 -2.16
N GLU A 316 -29.77 -17.52 -1.03
CA GLU A 316 -28.98 -16.30 -0.84
C GLU A 316 -27.65 -16.52 -0.10
N ILE A 317 -27.42 -17.71 0.46
CA ILE A 317 -26.12 -18.05 1.07
C ILE A 317 -25.06 -18.13 -0.04
N GLU A 318 -24.22 -17.10 -0.12
CA GLU A 318 -22.98 -17.18 -0.89
C GLU A 318 -21.91 -17.99 -0.12
N PRO A 319 -21.09 -18.79 -0.81
CA PRO A 319 -19.92 -19.41 -0.22
C PRO A 319 -19.01 -18.37 0.45
N SER A 320 -18.61 -18.63 1.70
CA SER A 320 -17.79 -17.73 2.51
C SER A 320 -16.49 -17.30 1.82
N GLU A 321 -15.92 -18.17 0.97
CA GLU A 321 -14.74 -17.86 0.17
C GLU A 321 -14.97 -16.72 -0.83
N ILE A 322 -16.15 -16.67 -1.48
CA ILE A 322 -16.50 -15.63 -2.46
C ILE A 322 -16.66 -14.28 -1.76
N ILE A 323 -17.38 -14.28 -0.65
CA ILE A 323 -17.59 -13.11 0.20
C ILE A 323 -16.25 -12.58 0.71
N ALA A 324 -15.42 -13.46 1.30
CA ALA A 324 -14.13 -13.10 1.87
C ALA A 324 -13.17 -12.53 0.81
N ARG A 325 -13.10 -13.12 -0.38
CA ARG A 325 -12.30 -12.59 -1.50
C ARG A 325 -12.77 -11.19 -1.91
N THR A 326 -14.08 -10.96 -1.92
CA THR A 326 -14.63 -9.68 -2.33
C THR A 326 -14.32 -8.58 -1.31
N ILE A 327 -14.49 -8.86 -0.02
CA ILE A 327 -14.12 -7.93 1.05
C ILE A 327 -12.60 -7.68 1.07
N LEU A 328 -11.80 -8.73 0.89
CA LEU A 328 -10.35 -8.59 0.82
C LEU A 328 -9.91 -7.67 -0.34
N ASN A 329 -10.55 -7.80 -1.51
CA ASN A 329 -10.31 -6.89 -2.64
C ASN A 329 -10.67 -5.43 -2.29
N GLU A 330 -11.77 -5.19 -1.59
CA GLU A 330 -12.12 -3.85 -1.14
C GLU A 330 -11.15 -3.31 -0.07
N CYS A 331 -10.65 -4.16 0.83
CA CYS A 331 -9.58 -3.80 1.77
C CYS A 331 -8.27 -3.44 1.05
N TYR A 332 -7.91 -4.16 -0.02
CA TYR A 332 -6.74 -3.83 -0.83
C TYR A 332 -6.89 -2.48 -1.55
N LYS A 333 -8.08 -2.19 -2.09
CA LYS A 333 -8.40 -0.88 -2.67
C LYS A 333 -8.30 0.22 -1.62
N LEU A 334 -8.84 -0.02 -0.43
CA LEU A 334 -8.80 0.92 0.69
C LEU A 334 -7.36 1.26 1.08
N TYR A 335 -6.53 0.23 1.25
CA TYR A 335 -5.10 0.41 1.51
C TYR A 335 -4.43 1.28 0.44
N HIS A 336 -4.70 1.03 -0.85
CA HIS A 336 -4.07 1.77 -1.94
C HIS A 336 -4.57 3.22 -2.05
N ASN A 337 -5.86 3.45 -1.78
CA ASN A 337 -6.45 4.78 -1.73
C ASN A 337 -5.87 5.60 -0.56
N ILE A 338 -5.74 5.00 0.63
CA ILE A 338 -5.11 5.64 1.80
C ILE A 338 -3.63 5.93 1.52
N GLU A 339 -2.90 5.00 0.92
CA GLU A 339 -1.50 5.21 0.53
C GLU A 339 -1.36 6.37 -0.47
N THR A 340 -2.27 6.46 -1.44
CA THR A 340 -2.32 7.56 -2.41
C THR A 340 -2.62 8.90 -1.74
N LEU A 341 -3.56 8.94 -0.79
CA LEU A 341 -3.89 10.12 0.00
C LEU A 341 -2.69 10.61 0.83
N LEU A 342 -2.02 9.70 1.54
CA LEU A 342 -0.81 10.02 2.32
C LEU A 342 0.32 10.57 1.45
N ASN A 343 0.52 9.98 0.27
CA ASN A 343 1.50 10.47 -0.70
C ASN A 343 1.14 11.88 -1.20
N TYR A 344 -0.14 12.18 -1.44
CA TYR A 344 -0.60 13.51 -1.85
C TYR A 344 -0.37 14.56 -0.76
N ILE A 345 -0.76 14.28 0.48
CA ILE A 345 -0.53 15.16 1.64
C ILE A 345 0.98 15.43 1.80
N SER A 346 1.83 14.42 1.62
CA SER A 346 3.28 14.59 1.75
C SER A 346 3.93 15.45 0.67
N GLN A 347 3.27 15.63 -0.49
CA GLN A 347 3.84 16.34 -1.65
C GLN A 347 3.39 17.80 -1.75
N ASN A 348 2.22 18.15 -1.22
CA ASN A 348 1.54 19.41 -1.52
C ASN A 348 1.50 20.45 -0.38
N ASP A 349 2.05 20.16 0.81
CA ASP A 349 2.11 21.17 1.87
C ASP A 349 3.50 21.17 2.54
N PRO A 350 4.17 22.33 2.70
CA PRO A 350 5.20 22.47 3.72
C PRO A 350 4.47 22.41 5.06
N LEU A 351 4.29 21.19 5.57
CA LEU A 351 3.62 20.87 6.83
C LEU A 351 3.94 21.90 7.92
N ASP A 352 2.95 22.75 8.20
CA ASP A 352 2.90 23.55 9.40
C ASP A 352 3.05 22.63 10.62
N LYS A 353 3.86 23.06 11.58
CA LYS A 353 4.30 22.26 12.74
C LYS A 353 3.15 21.72 13.61
N ASP A 354 1.92 22.19 13.42
CA ASP A 354 0.74 21.72 14.16
C ASP A 354 0.23 20.33 13.72
N ASN A 355 0.67 19.80 12.57
CA ASN A 355 0.25 18.48 12.09
C ASN A 355 1.08 17.29 12.63
N GLU A 356 2.14 17.52 13.40
CA GLU A 356 2.92 16.42 14.02
C GLU A 356 2.06 15.55 14.94
N SER A 357 1.11 16.16 15.66
CA SER A 357 0.15 15.45 16.51
C SER A 357 -0.76 14.52 15.69
N ALA A 358 -1.32 15.03 14.60
CA ALA A 358 -2.21 14.27 13.73
C ALA A 358 -1.46 13.12 13.05
N ILE A 359 -0.23 13.37 12.60
CA ILE A 359 0.65 12.37 12.01
C ILE A 359 1.02 11.30 13.03
N ALA A 360 1.37 11.68 14.27
CA ALA A 360 1.68 10.72 15.33
C ALA A 360 0.48 9.83 15.67
N LYS A 361 -0.73 10.41 15.69
CA LYS A 361 -1.97 9.65 15.90
C LYS A 361 -2.24 8.69 14.76
N LEU A 362 -2.10 9.13 13.50
CA LEU A 362 -2.24 8.27 12.33
C LEU A 362 -1.19 7.15 12.30
N GLN A 363 0.04 7.40 12.75
CA GLN A 363 1.07 6.38 12.88
C GLN A 363 0.73 5.36 13.96
N GLN A 364 0.21 5.80 15.10
CA GLN A 364 -0.26 4.92 16.17
C GLN A 364 -1.44 4.06 15.69
N ASP A 365 -2.42 4.66 15.02
CA ASP A 365 -3.58 3.96 14.46
C ASP A 365 -3.15 2.92 13.41
N LEU A 366 -2.13 3.24 12.60
CA LEU A 366 -1.55 2.32 11.62
C LEU A 366 -0.83 1.14 12.28
N GLU A 367 -0.09 1.37 13.37
CA GLU A 367 0.54 0.29 14.14
C GLU A 367 -0.50 -0.62 14.83
N VAL A 368 -1.56 -0.03 15.41
CA VAL A 368 -2.69 -0.81 15.95
C VAL A 368 -3.37 -1.62 14.84
N MET A 369 -3.59 -1.03 13.67
CA MET A 369 -4.19 -1.72 12.53
C MET A 369 -3.32 -2.89 12.04
N LYS A 370 -1.99 -2.71 11.97
CA LYS A 370 -1.04 -3.78 11.65
C LYS A 370 -1.05 -4.91 12.68
N SER A 371 -1.07 -4.58 13.97
CA SER A 371 -1.16 -5.57 15.05
C SER A 371 -2.44 -6.37 14.92
N ASN A 372 -3.59 -5.70 14.77
CA ASN A 372 -4.88 -6.34 14.58
C ASN A 372 -4.91 -7.23 13.33
N TRP A 373 -4.28 -6.79 12.23
CA TRP A 373 -4.14 -7.60 11.02
C TRP A 373 -3.29 -8.85 11.23
N GLN A 374 -2.18 -8.74 11.96
CA GLN A 374 -1.33 -9.89 12.31
C GLN A 374 -2.06 -10.87 13.23
N ASP A 375 -2.83 -10.37 14.19
CA ASP A 375 -3.65 -11.19 15.08
C ASP A 375 -4.80 -11.86 14.32
N ALA A 376 -5.44 -11.17 13.38
CA ALA A 376 -6.45 -11.75 12.49
C ALA A 376 -5.85 -12.84 11.59
N LEU A 377 -4.65 -12.62 11.03
CA LEU A 377 -3.92 -13.62 10.26
C LEU A 377 -3.56 -14.85 11.10
N LYS A 378 -3.03 -14.64 12.30
CA LYS A 378 -2.68 -15.72 13.24
C LYS A 378 -3.92 -16.52 13.66
N THR A 379 -5.03 -15.83 13.90
CA THR A 379 -6.32 -16.45 14.22
C THR A 379 -6.83 -17.27 13.04
N SER A 380 -6.76 -16.74 11.82
CA SER A 380 -7.11 -17.47 10.60
C SER A 380 -6.25 -18.73 10.40
N GLU A 381 -4.93 -18.65 10.62
CA GLU A 381 -4.04 -19.81 10.59
C GLU A 381 -4.37 -20.84 11.67
N ASN A 382 -4.74 -20.40 12.88
CA ASN A 382 -5.16 -21.29 13.96
C ASN A 382 -6.47 -22.01 13.61
N TRP A 383 -7.46 -21.31 13.07
CA TRP A 383 -8.70 -21.92 12.59
C TRP A 383 -8.45 -22.92 11.47
N LYS A 384 -7.54 -22.61 10.54
CA LYS A 384 -7.14 -23.54 9.49
C LYS A 384 -6.52 -24.82 10.06
N LYS A 385 -5.60 -24.71 11.02
CA LYS A 385 -5.01 -25.88 11.71
C LYS A 385 -6.06 -26.70 12.46
N LEU A 386 -7.02 -26.04 13.10
CA LEU A 386 -8.09 -26.70 13.84
C LEU A 386 -9.04 -27.45 12.90
N ALA A 387 -9.38 -26.87 11.75
CA ALA A 387 -10.13 -27.54 10.69
C ALA A 387 -9.37 -28.75 10.10
N GLU A 388 -8.07 -28.62 9.86
CA GLU A 388 -7.22 -29.74 9.41
C GLU A 388 -7.13 -30.87 10.46
N GLN A 389 -7.10 -30.53 11.77
CA GLN A 389 -7.12 -31.51 12.86
C GLN A 389 -8.47 -32.23 12.95
N GLN A 390 -9.59 -31.52 12.79
CA GLN A 390 -10.93 -32.12 12.77
C GLN A 390 -11.12 -33.05 11.58
N GLN A 391 -10.65 -32.66 10.38
CA GLN A 391 -10.67 -33.56 9.21
C GLN A 391 -9.87 -34.84 9.46
N LYS A 392 -8.71 -34.75 10.13
CA LYS A 392 -7.93 -35.94 10.50
C LYS A 392 -8.66 -36.84 11.50
N HIS A 393 -9.33 -36.26 12.49
CA HIS A 393 -10.12 -37.01 13.47
C HIS A 393 -11.36 -37.69 12.87
N LEU A 394 -11.96 -37.13 11.81
CA LEU A 394 -13.06 -37.75 11.06
C LEU A 394 -12.60 -38.80 10.04
N SER A 395 -11.28 -38.87 9.76
CA SER A 395 -10.69 -39.81 8.80
C SER A 395 -10.02 -41.03 9.47
N THR A 396 -10.06 -41.11 10.81
CA THR A 396 -9.65 -42.24 11.65
C THR A 396 -10.85 -42.78 12.39
#